data_AF-A0A9N9BZD2-F1
#
_entry.id   AF-A0A9N9BZD2-F1
#
_cell.length_a   1.000
_cell.length_b   1.000
_cell.length_c   1.000
_cell.angle_alpha   90.00
_cell.angle_beta   90.00
_cell.angle_gamma   90.00
#
_symmetry.space_group_name_H-M   'P 1'
#
loop_
_entity.id
_entity.type
_entity.pdbx_description
1 polymer ?
#
loop_
_entity_poly.entity_id
_entity_poly.type
_entity_poly.pdbx_seq_one_letter_code
_entity_poly.pdbx_strand_id
1 'polypeptide(L)'
;VYGEPRKEAEVKDSQWIRDRKDLEASMRPGFNELLLSDSNTHNIYEGLSSNFFVVMYNPDTRLPIVITAPLHSVLEGTIRKIVTMICERDGIDLKFWFPNIDDVVQWEGAFITSNLFYSKLIE
;
A
#
# COMPACT_ATOMS: atom_id res chain seq x y z
N VAL A 1 -0.24 -0.83 11.47
CA VAL A 1 -0.99 0.27 10.84
C VAL A 1 -0.99 1.44 11.81
N TYR A 2 -0.27 2.51 11.49
CA TYR A 2 -0.03 3.64 12.40
C TYR A 2 0.41 4.86 11.59
N GLY A 3 -0.02 6.07 11.95
CA GLY A 3 0.38 7.32 11.28
C GLY A 3 -0.61 7.79 10.22
N GLU A 4 -0.84 9.10 10.19
CA GLU A 4 -1.77 9.75 9.26
C GLU A 4 -1.21 9.79 7.81
N PRO A 5 -2.07 9.86 6.79
CA PRO A 5 -1.65 10.00 5.40
C PRO A 5 -0.77 11.22 5.16
N ARG A 6 0.06 11.16 4.11
CA ARG A 6 0.90 12.30 3.69
C ARG A 6 0.03 13.49 3.30
N LYS A 7 0.48 14.70 3.63
CA LYS A 7 -0.17 15.94 3.17
C LYS A 7 -0.06 16.12 1.66
N GLU A 8 1.16 15.99 1.14
CA GLU A 8 1.47 16.04 -0.30
C GLU A 8 1.69 14.63 -0.82
N ALA A 9 0.61 13.91 -1.08
CA ALA A 9 0.67 12.47 -1.39
C ALA A 9 1.30 12.17 -2.77
N GLU A 10 1.12 13.06 -3.74
CA GLU A 10 1.50 12.80 -5.14
C GLU A 10 2.97 13.06 -5.45
N VAL A 11 3.68 13.80 -4.59
CA VAL A 11 5.01 14.32 -4.88
C VAL A 11 6.04 13.71 -3.94
N LYS A 12 7.21 13.38 -4.49
CA LYS A 12 8.36 12.95 -3.70
C LYS A 12 9.02 14.17 -3.04
N ASP A 13 8.38 14.69 -2.01
CA ASP A 13 8.82 15.88 -1.29
C ASP A 13 9.92 15.55 -0.26
N SER A 14 10.90 16.44 -0.18
CA SER A 14 11.92 16.47 0.87
C SER A 14 11.33 16.63 2.27
N GLN A 15 10.16 17.27 2.40
CA GLN A 15 9.46 17.40 3.69
C GLN A 15 9.07 16.02 4.23
N TRP A 16 8.59 15.12 3.36
CA TRP A 16 8.27 13.76 3.77
C TRP A 16 9.47 12.99 4.31
N ILE A 17 10.68 13.25 3.80
CA ILE A 17 11.92 12.66 4.32
C ILE A 17 12.17 13.08 5.78
N ARG A 18 11.76 14.30 6.16
CA ARG A 18 11.86 14.79 7.54
C ARG A 18 10.75 14.19 8.39
N ASP A 19 9.51 14.29 7.93
CA ASP A 19 8.31 13.89 8.67
C ASP A 19 8.32 12.39 9.03
N ARG A 20 8.80 11.54 8.11
CA ARG A 20 8.81 10.09 8.35
C ARG A 20 9.87 9.63 9.35
N LYS A 21 10.88 10.44 9.69
CA LYS A 21 11.96 10.01 10.61
C LYS A 21 11.44 9.64 11.99
N ASP A 22 10.52 10.43 12.51
CA ASP A 22 9.94 10.18 13.83
C ASP A 22 9.07 8.91 13.82
N LEU A 23 8.36 8.68 12.70
CA LEU A 23 7.60 7.45 12.48
C LEU A 23 8.51 6.22 12.37
N GLU A 24 9.62 6.31 11.61
CA GLU A 24 10.63 5.25 11.52
C GLU A 24 11.23 4.93 12.90
N ALA A 25 11.54 5.95 13.69
CA ALA A 25 12.07 5.78 15.06
C ALA A 25 11.05 5.13 16.01
N SER A 26 9.75 5.27 15.73
CA SER A 26 8.69 4.63 16.50
C SER A 26 8.46 3.15 16.14
N MET A 27 9.08 2.67 15.05
CA MET A 27 8.89 1.29 14.59
C MET A 27 9.44 0.30 15.61
N ARG A 28 8.58 -0.63 16.04
CA ARG A 28 8.97 -1.66 17.02
C ARG A 28 9.90 -2.68 16.36
N PRO A 29 10.87 -3.24 17.11
CA PRO A 29 11.68 -4.35 16.63
C PRO A 29 10.81 -5.53 16.16
N GLY A 30 11.17 -6.14 15.03
CA GLY A 30 10.43 -7.25 14.43
C GLY A 30 9.38 -6.85 13.40
N PHE A 31 9.06 -5.55 13.26
CA PHE A 31 8.19 -5.06 12.18
C PHE A 31 9.03 -4.63 10.96
N ASN A 32 8.56 -4.98 9.77
CA ASN A 32 9.27 -4.68 8.52
C ASN A 32 8.87 -3.35 7.88
N GLU A 33 7.65 -2.90 8.13
CA GLU A 33 7.07 -1.71 7.51
C GLU A 33 6.01 -1.10 8.43
N LEU A 34 5.86 0.21 8.34
CA LEU A 34 4.76 0.94 8.96
C LEU A 34 3.84 1.46 7.85
N LEU A 35 2.57 1.09 7.95
CA LEU A 35 1.51 1.48 7.01
C LEU A 35 0.76 2.70 7.54
N LEU A 36 0.69 3.74 6.71
CA LEU A 36 -0.08 4.96 6.94
C LEU A 36 -1.57 4.68 6.72
N SER A 37 -2.40 5.15 7.64
CA SER A 37 -3.85 4.96 7.62
C SER A 37 -4.58 6.15 8.20
N ASP A 38 -5.79 6.38 7.72
CA ASP A 38 -6.71 7.31 8.36
C ASP A 38 -7.31 6.67 9.62
N SER A 39 -7.22 7.38 10.76
CA SER A 39 -7.62 6.86 12.06
C SER A 39 -9.13 6.72 12.27
N ASN A 40 -9.95 7.40 11.47
CA ASN A 40 -11.42 7.38 11.59
C ASN A 40 -12.05 6.35 10.66
N THR A 41 -11.52 6.23 9.45
CA THR A 41 -12.04 5.33 8.41
C THR A 41 -11.31 4.00 8.38
N HIS A 42 -10.12 3.91 9.00
CA HIS A 42 -9.24 2.75 8.96
C HIS A 42 -8.73 2.36 7.56
N ASN A 43 -8.88 3.26 6.60
CA ASN A 43 -8.35 3.13 5.25
C ASN A 43 -6.83 3.21 5.27
N ILE A 44 -6.18 2.26 4.61
CA ILE A 44 -4.73 2.19 4.44
C ILE A 44 -4.34 2.84 3.11
N TYR A 45 -3.34 3.69 3.16
CA TYR A 45 -2.87 4.47 2.02
C TYR A 45 -1.62 3.81 1.43
N GLU A 46 -0.51 3.91 2.13
CA GLU A 46 0.80 3.42 1.68
C GLU A 46 1.73 3.19 2.89
N GLY A 47 2.91 2.63 2.68
CA GLY A 47 3.96 2.58 3.69
C GLY A 47 4.73 3.89 3.80
N LEU A 48 5.74 3.93 4.68
CA LEU A 48 6.58 5.12 4.84
C LEU A 48 7.37 5.46 3.56
N SER A 49 7.72 4.44 2.78
CA SER A 49 8.45 4.59 1.52
C SER A 49 8.06 3.56 0.45
N SER A 50 6.89 2.94 0.60
CA SER A 50 6.40 1.85 -0.24
C SER A 50 4.92 2.04 -0.56
N ASN A 51 4.44 1.53 -1.69
CA ASN A 51 3.00 1.39 -1.95
C ASN A 51 2.48 0.08 -1.39
N PHE A 52 1.22 0.04 -0.96
CA PHE A 52 0.57 -1.12 -0.34
C PHE A 52 -0.51 -1.72 -1.25
N PHE A 53 -0.59 -3.05 -1.26
CA PHE A 53 -1.54 -3.82 -2.05
C PHE A 53 -2.09 -4.96 -1.21
N VAL A 54 -3.36 -5.30 -1.45
CA VAL A 54 -4.00 -6.49 -0.90
C VAL A 54 -4.53 -7.35 -2.04
N VAL A 55 -4.52 -8.66 -1.82
CA VAL A 55 -5.11 -9.65 -2.72
C VAL A 55 -6.33 -10.22 -2.01
N MET A 56 -7.45 -10.27 -2.71
CA MET A 56 -8.69 -10.85 -2.20
C MET A 56 -9.30 -11.76 -3.25
N TYR A 57 -10.21 -12.62 -2.80
CA TYR A 57 -11.04 -13.41 -3.70
C TYR A 57 -12.19 -12.57 -4.26
N ASN A 58 -12.33 -12.49 -5.58
CA ASN A 58 -13.49 -11.88 -6.21
C ASN A 58 -14.61 -12.93 -6.37
N PRO A 59 -15.74 -12.85 -5.63
CA PRO A 59 -16.79 -13.86 -5.71
C PRO A 59 -17.53 -13.86 -7.05
N ASP A 60 -17.54 -12.74 -7.78
CA ASP A 60 -18.25 -12.60 -9.05
C ASP A 60 -17.48 -13.30 -10.18
N THR A 61 -16.16 -13.10 -10.24
CA THR A 61 -15.30 -13.69 -11.27
C THR A 61 -14.66 -15.01 -10.86
N ARG A 62 -14.69 -15.33 -9.55
CA ARG A 62 -13.99 -16.48 -8.93
C ARG A 62 -12.47 -16.46 -9.14
N LEU A 63 -11.91 -15.28 -9.35
CA LEU A 63 -10.48 -15.05 -9.57
C LEU A 63 -9.93 -14.09 -8.50
N PRO A 64 -8.60 -14.04 -8.31
CA PRO A 64 -7.99 -13.05 -7.43
C PRO A 64 -8.20 -11.63 -7.95
N ILE A 65 -8.39 -10.69 -7.03
CA ILE A 65 -8.42 -9.26 -7.28
C ILE A 65 -7.36 -8.56 -6.44
N VAL A 66 -6.58 -7.69 -7.08
CA VAL A 66 -5.60 -6.83 -6.42
C VAL A 66 -6.26 -5.50 -6.11
N ILE A 67 -6.10 -5.02 -4.88
CA ILE A 67 -6.59 -3.70 -4.46
C ILE A 67 -5.43 -2.87 -3.93
N THR A 68 -5.38 -1.62 -4.35
CA THR A 68 -4.42 -0.62 -3.86
C THR A 68 -5.09 0.74 -3.73
N ALA A 69 -4.48 1.63 -2.95
CA ALA A 69 -5.02 2.97 -2.74
C ALA A 69 -5.36 3.68 -4.07
N PRO A 70 -6.36 4.58 -4.06
CA PRO A 70 -6.74 5.36 -5.22
C PRO A 70 -5.57 6.04 -5.95
N LEU A 71 -5.81 6.41 -7.20
CA LEU A 71 -4.90 7.30 -7.90
C LEU A 71 -4.88 8.65 -7.18
N HIS A 72 -3.72 9.34 -7.22
CA HIS A 72 -3.52 10.65 -6.59
C HIS A 72 -3.62 10.71 -5.06
N SER A 73 -3.99 9.62 -4.37
CA SER A 73 -4.04 9.58 -2.90
C SER A 73 -2.72 9.13 -2.25
N VAL A 74 -1.77 8.64 -3.04
CA VAL A 74 -0.45 8.13 -2.62
C VAL A 74 0.58 8.37 -3.72
N LEU A 75 1.86 8.30 -3.36
CA LEU A 75 2.93 8.51 -4.34
C LEU A 75 2.86 7.46 -5.44
N GLU A 76 2.93 7.91 -6.69
CA GLU A 76 2.91 7.01 -7.85
C GLU A 76 4.29 6.37 -8.05
N GLY A 77 4.55 5.28 -7.34
CA GLY A 77 5.81 4.54 -7.42
C GLY A 77 6.04 3.88 -8.78
N THR A 78 7.30 3.79 -9.21
CA THR A 78 7.68 3.11 -10.45
C THR A 78 7.27 1.64 -10.44
N ILE A 79 7.48 0.94 -9.32
CA ILE A 79 7.09 -0.47 -9.19
C ILE A 79 5.56 -0.62 -9.18
N ARG A 80 4.81 0.31 -8.57
CA ARG A 80 3.34 0.32 -8.67
C ARG A 80 2.87 0.36 -10.13
N LYS A 81 3.50 1.19 -10.99
CA LYS A 81 3.21 1.20 -12.44
C LYS A 81 3.46 -0.15 -13.08
N ILE A 82 4.55 -0.83 -12.70
CA ILE A 82 4.86 -2.17 -13.19
C ILE A 82 3.81 -3.18 -12.75
N VAL A 83 3.37 -3.15 -11.49
CA VAL A 83 2.28 -4.01 -10.99
C VAL A 83 1.00 -3.78 -11.79
N THR A 84 0.62 -2.53 -12.04
CA THR A 84 -0.53 -2.18 -12.89
C THR A 84 -0.40 -2.76 -14.29
N MET A 85 0.74 -2.55 -14.96
CA MET A 85 0.99 -3.11 -16.29
C MET A 85 0.91 -4.64 -16.32
N ILE A 86 1.44 -5.32 -15.29
CA ILE A 86 1.39 -6.79 -15.21
C ILE A 86 -0.05 -7.26 -15.01
N CYS A 87 -0.82 -6.62 -14.12
CA CYS A 87 -2.22 -6.98 -13.89
C CYS A 87 -3.04 -6.83 -15.18
N GLU A 88 -2.87 -5.71 -15.89
CA GLU A 88 -3.53 -5.48 -17.19
C GLU A 88 -3.13 -6.51 -18.24
N ARG A 89 -1.82 -6.81 -18.36
CA ARG A 89 -1.30 -7.78 -19.33
C ARG A 89 -1.83 -9.20 -19.07
N ASP A 90 -1.87 -9.60 -17.80
CA ASP A 90 -2.21 -10.98 -17.40
C ASP A 90 -3.71 -11.16 -17.13
N GLY A 91 -4.52 -10.10 -17.28
CA GLY A 91 -5.97 -10.14 -17.05
C GLY A 91 -6.35 -10.33 -15.58
N ILE A 92 -5.51 -9.83 -14.66
CA ILE A 92 -5.78 -9.83 -13.22
C ILE A 92 -6.54 -8.54 -12.88
N ASP A 93 -7.68 -8.67 -12.21
CA ASP A 93 -8.47 -7.52 -11.78
C ASP A 93 -7.64 -6.65 -10.82
N LEU A 94 -7.54 -5.36 -11.11
CA LEU A 94 -6.91 -4.35 -10.24
C LEU A 94 -7.91 -3.24 -9.93
N LYS A 95 -8.16 -2.98 -8.65
CA LYS A 95 -9.01 -1.88 -8.18
C LYS A 95 -8.19 -0.84 -7.41
N PHE A 96 -8.47 0.42 -7.75
CA PHE A 96 -7.95 1.60 -7.07
C PHE A 96 -8.94 2.06 -6.00
N TRP A 97 -8.97 1.33 -4.88
CA TRP A 97 -9.84 1.57 -3.73
C TRP A 97 -9.04 1.38 -2.46
N PHE A 98 -9.30 2.14 -1.39
CA PHE A 98 -8.53 1.99 -0.16
C PHE A 98 -8.70 0.59 0.44
N PRO A 99 -7.62 -0.18 0.63
CA PRO A 99 -7.68 -1.34 1.52
C PRO A 99 -8.04 -0.87 2.93
N ASN A 100 -8.96 -1.56 3.59
CA ASN A 100 -9.39 -1.23 4.94
C ASN A 100 -8.96 -2.32 5.92
N ILE A 101 -8.33 -1.96 7.04
CA ILE A 101 -7.83 -2.95 8.00
C ILE A 101 -8.96 -3.77 8.65
N ASP A 102 -10.17 -3.22 8.72
CA ASP A 102 -11.34 -3.93 9.27
C ASP A 102 -11.72 -5.14 8.39
N ASP A 103 -11.33 -5.11 7.11
CA ASP A 103 -11.56 -6.19 6.15
C ASP A 103 -10.39 -7.19 6.08
N VAL A 104 -9.39 -7.13 6.98
CA VAL A 104 -8.17 -7.96 6.91
C VAL A 104 -8.45 -9.46 6.84
N VAL A 105 -9.56 -9.92 7.44
CA VAL A 105 -9.97 -11.33 7.42
C VAL A 105 -10.40 -11.82 6.03
N GLN A 106 -10.68 -10.91 5.11
CA GLN A 106 -11.05 -11.20 3.72
C GLN A 106 -9.83 -11.23 2.80
N TRP A 107 -8.66 -10.80 3.29
CA TRP A 107 -7.44 -10.75 2.50
C TRP A 107 -6.83 -12.14 2.39
N GLU A 108 -6.57 -12.56 1.16
CA GLU A 108 -5.78 -13.76 0.87
C GLU A 108 -4.29 -13.50 1.04
N GLY A 109 -3.87 -12.24 0.93
CA GLY A 109 -2.51 -11.79 1.18
C GLY A 109 -2.36 -10.29 0.99
N ALA A 110 -1.19 -9.77 1.34
CA ALA A 110 -0.84 -8.38 1.12
C ALA A 110 0.64 -8.26 0.73
N PHE A 111 0.97 -7.23 -0.04
CA PHE A 111 2.35 -6.96 -0.40
C PHE A 111 2.63 -5.46 -0.49
N ILE A 112 3.91 -5.12 -0.34
CA ILE A 112 4.42 -3.77 -0.49
C ILE A 112 5.37 -3.68 -1.68
N THR A 113 5.45 -2.50 -2.30
CA THR A 113 6.41 -2.24 -3.37
C THR A 113 7.18 -0.96 -3.09
N SER A 114 8.49 -0.98 -3.28
CA SER A 114 9.31 0.22 -3.15
C SER A 114 10.40 0.22 -4.22
N ASN A 115 10.89 1.40 -4.59
CA ASN A 115 12.05 1.51 -5.48
C ASN A 115 13.38 1.14 -4.78
N LEU A 116 13.37 0.97 -3.45
CA LEU A 116 14.57 0.74 -2.63
C LEU A 116 14.76 -0.72 -2.20
N PHE A 117 13.78 -1.61 -2.44
CA PHE A 117 13.90 -3.03 -2.13
C PHE A 117 13.19 -3.88 -3.19
N TYR A 118 13.93 -4.82 -3.79
CA TYR A 118 13.35 -6.00 -4.45
C TYR A 118 12.33 -6.62 -3.48
N SER A 119 11.10 -6.83 -3.95
CA SER A 119 9.93 -7.28 -3.20
C SER A 119 10.23 -8.28 -2.08
N LYS A 120 9.82 -7.97 -0.84
CA LYS A 120 9.80 -8.91 0.28
C LYS A 120 8.34 -9.26 0.56
N LEU A 121 7.99 -10.55 0.50
CA LEU A 121 6.69 -11.05 0.97
C LEU A 121 6.59 -10.77 2.47
N ILE A 122 5.46 -10.19 2.90
CA ILE A 122 5.09 -10.11 4.30
C ILE A 122 4.27 -11.38 4.57
N GLU A 123 4.87 -12.33 5.30
CA GLU A 123 4.20 -13.52 5.84
C GLU A 123 3.46 -13.21 7.13
#